data_AF-A0A2S6QIX9-F1
#
_entry.id   AF-A0A2S6QIX9-F1
#
_cell.length_a   1.000
_cell.length_b   1.000
_cell.length_c   1.000
_cell.angle_alpha   90.00
_cell.angle_beta   90.00
_cell.angle_gamma   90.00
#
_symmetry.space_group_name_H-M   'P 1'
#
loop_
_entity.id
_entity.type
_entity.pdbx_description
1 polymer ?
#
loop_
_entity_poly.entity_id
_entity_poly.type
_entity_poly.pdbx_seq_one_letter_code
_entity_poly.pdbx_strand_id
1 'polypeptide(L)'
;MIFWFIITSVTLITLIVSLWPIWAKGLDFTNKRNDKTKLYINRLNELENELEDGLIVEGKNEFTSAEIMMSLSDNLLVNNQGKQKTSNIRYIALALIIVFVIACTTWSLYFNYGSPELSRKSRTHHTNEIIHPQKILMAALRAQKKGDLELALVYFQQLKNVSPKNSKAYELINKAIDKTLLKND
;
A
#
# COMPACT_ATOMS: atom_id res chain seq x y z
N MET A 1 7.64 -8.84 -12.06
CA MET A 1 8.16 -7.50 -11.71
C MET A 1 7.29 -6.38 -12.27
N ILE A 2 7.06 -6.30 -13.59
CA ILE A 2 6.20 -5.26 -14.21
C ILE A 2 4.77 -5.21 -13.63
N PHE A 3 4.19 -6.38 -13.31
CA PHE A 3 2.85 -6.51 -12.73
C PHE A 3 2.65 -5.75 -11.42
N TRP A 4 3.67 -5.79 -10.55
CA TRP A 4 3.59 -5.13 -9.25
C TRP A 4 3.70 -3.61 -9.37
N PHE A 5 4.50 -3.10 -10.32
CA PHE A 5 4.56 -1.68 -10.65
C PHE A 5 3.24 -1.15 -11.21
N ILE A 6 2.53 -1.97 -12.00
CA ILE A 6 1.22 -1.59 -12.53
C ILE A 6 0.21 -1.46 -11.39
N ILE A 7 0.17 -2.42 -10.46
CA ILE A 7 -0.77 -2.37 -9.33
C ILE A 7 -0.50 -1.17 -8.42
N THR A 8 0.76 -0.89 -8.08
CA THR A 8 1.11 0.26 -7.22
C THR A 8 0.81 1.58 -7.91
N SER A 9 1.08 1.68 -9.22
CA SER A 9 0.74 2.86 -10.01
C SER A 9 -0.76 3.11 -10.04
N VAL A 10 -1.56 2.06 -10.30
CA VAL A 10 -3.03 2.16 -10.34
C VAL A 10 -3.60 2.56 -8.98
N THR A 11 -3.10 1.99 -7.88
CA THR A 11 -3.56 2.36 -6.54
C THR A 11 -3.19 3.80 -6.17
N LEU A 12 -1.99 4.26 -6.54
CA LEU A 12 -1.57 5.65 -6.33
C LEU A 12 -2.45 6.63 -7.11
N ILE A 13 -2.72 6.34 -8.39
CA ILE A 13 -3.60 7.17 -9.23
C ILE A 13 -5.01 7.20 -8.67
N THR A 14 -5.54 6.05 -8.23
CA THR A 14 -6.89 5.97 -7.63
C THR A 14 -6.98 6.81 -6.36
N LEU A 15 -5.92 6.81 -5.54
CA LEU A 15 -5.84 7.61 -4.33
C LEU A 15 -5.79 9.12 -4.67
N ILE A 16 -4.98 9.51 -5.64
CA ILE A 16 -4.90 10.89 -6.13
C ILE A 16 -6.25 11.37 -6.64
N VAL A 17 -6.94 10.58 -7.48
CA VAL A 17 -8.26 10.95 -8.03
C VAL A 17 -9.31 11.02 -6.92
N SER A 18 -9.26 10.12 -5.93
CA SER A 18 -10.20 10.15 -4.80
C SER A 18 -9.97 11.31 -3.84
N LEU A 19 -8.72 11.77 -3.70
CA LEU A 19 -8.35 12.93 -2.86
C LEU A 19 -8.41 14.25 -3.63
N TRP A 20 -8.37 14.22 -4.96
CA TRP A 20 -8.53 15.38 -5.84
C TRP A 20 -9.74 16.24 -5.49
N PRO A 21 -10.97 15.70 -5.31
CA PRO A 21 -12.12 16.53 -4.96
C PRO A 21 -11.96 17.23 -3.60
N ILE A 22 -11.19 16.66 -2.67
CA ILE A 22 -10.96 17.21 -1.33
C ILE A 22 -10.00 18.41 -1.39
N TRP A 23 -9.07 18.42 -2.35
CA TRP A 23 -8.15 19.53 -2.58
C TRP A 23 -8.70 20.58 -3.55
N ALA A 24 -9.37 20.15 -4.63
CA ALA A 24 -9.88 21.03 -5.68
C ALA A 24 -11.14 21.78 -5.25
N LYS A 25 -11.98 21.16 -4.42
CA LYS A 25 -13.10 21.84 -3.79
C LYS A 25 -12.69 22.10 -2.36
N GLY A 26 -12.13 23.29 -2.11
CA GLY A 26 -12.08 23.81 -0.75
C GLY A 26 -13.43 23.54 -0.10
N LEU A 27 -13.43 22.92 1.08
CA LEU A 27 -14.63 22.50 1.78
C LEU A 27 -15.44 23.75 2.16
N ASP A 28 -16.24 24.26 1.23
CA ASP A 28 -17.07 25.46 1.34
C ASP A 28 -18.32 25.16 2.20
N PHE A 29 -18.09 24.68 3.43
CA PHE A 29 -19.11 24.60 4.48
C PHE A 29 -19.48 25.98 5.04
N THR A 30 -18.91 27.05 4.50
CA THR A 30 -19.13 28.44 4.89
C THR A 30 -20.15 29.15 4.00
N ASN A 31 -20.39 28.66 2.77
CA ASN A 31 -21.15 29.44 1.77
C ASN A 31 -22.63 29.62 2.13
N LYS A 32 -23.28 28.58 2.67
CA LYS A 32 -24.70 28.63 3.12
C LYS A 32 -24.97 29.62 4.26
N ARG A 33 -23.92 30.15 4.91
CA ARG A 33 -24.02 31.09 6.05
C ARG A 33 -23.85 32.55 5.63
N ASN A 34 -22.99 32.83 4.65
CA ASN A 34 -22.88 34.15 4.05
C ASN A 34 -24.17 34.56 3.32
N ASP A 35 -24.93 33.58 2.81
CA ASP A 35 -26.22 33.82 2.16
C ASP A 35 -27.25 34.43 3.13
N LYS A 36 -27.23 34.07 4.42
CA LYS A 36 -28.16 34.63 5.41
C LYS A 36 -27.82 36.08 5.75
N THR A 37 -26.56 36.40 5.96
CA THR A 37 -26.10 37.78 6.22
C THR A 37 -26.43 38.69 5.04
N LYS A 38 -26.19 38.22 3.81
CA LYS A 38 -26.56 38.93 2.58
C LYS A 38 -28.06 39.15 2.48
N LEU A 39 -28.88 38.17 2.88
CA LEU A 39 -30.33 38.30 2.89
C LEU A 39 -30.80 39.42 3.84
N TYR A 40 -30.27 39.49 5.07
CA TYR A 40 -30.62 40.55 6.02
C TYR A 40 -30.21 41.94 5.56
N ILE A 41 -29.02 42.07 4.96
CA ILE A 41 -28.56 43.32 4.35
C ILE A 41 -29.49 43.74 3.20
N ASN A 42 -29.89 42.78 2.36
CA ASN A 42 -30.79 43.05 1.24
C ASN A 42 -32.17 43.53 1.71
N ARG A 43 -32.68 42.97 2.82
CA ARG A 43 -33.95 43.41 3.42
C ARG A 43 -33.88 44.80 4.04
N LEU A 44 -32.74 45.19 4.60
CA LEU A 44 -32.55 46.55 5.11
C LEU A 44 -32.57 47.56 3.95
N ASN A 45 -31.86 47.26 2.86
CA ASN A 45 -31.85 48.13 1.67
C ASN A 45 -33.23 48.23 1.01
N GLU A 46 -34.02 47.15 0.99
CA GLU A 46 -35.38 47.18 0.46
C GLU A 46 -36.29 48.11 1.27
N LEU A 47 -36.21 48.04 2.61
CA LEU A 47 -36.95 48.93 3.52
C LEU A 47 -36.50 50.39 3.40
N GLU A 48 -35.21 50.64 3.17
CA GLU A 48 -34.66 51.98 2.97
C GLU A 48 -35.13 52.58 1.65
N ASN A 49 -35.11 51.80 0.56
CA ASN A 49 -35.63 52.23 -0.73
C ASN A 49 -37.14 52.48 -0.69
N GLU A 50 -37.91 51.61 -0.02
CA GLU A 50 -39.36 51.80 0.12
C GLU A 50 -39.73 53.02 0.98
N LEU A 51 -38.85 53.41 1.92
CA LEU A 51 -38.98 54.63 2.71
C LEU A 51 -38.63 55.87 1.89
N GLU A 52 -37.57 55.81 1.08
CA GLU A 52 -37.16 56.87 0.15
C GLU A 52 -38.22 57.12 -0.95
N ASP A 53 -38.86 56.05 -1.43
CA ASP A 53 -39.96 56.11 -2.40
C ASP A 53 -41.29 56.59 -1.78
N GLY A 54 -41.34 56.84 -0.47
CA GLY A 54 -42.52 57.32 0.25
C GLY A 54 -43.65 56.30 0.33
N LEU A 55 -43.36 55.00 0.12
CA LEU A 55 -44.34 53.92 0.09
C LEU A 55 -44.75 53.46 1.50
N ILE A 56 -44.02 53.88 2.55
CA ILE A 56 -44.26 53.44 3.94
C ILE A 56 -44.07 54.57 4.97
N VAL A 57 -44.75 54.43 6.11
CA VAL A 57 -44.73 55.38 7.23
C VAL A 57 -43.45 55.21 8.05
N GLU A 58 -42.64 56.26 8.10
CA GLU A 58 -41.30 56.36 8.73
C GLU A 58 -41.23 55.74 10.14
N GLY A 59 -42.24 55.97 10.99
CA GLY A 59 -42.25 55.45 12.36
C GLY A 59 -42.41 53.92 12.53
N LYS A 60 -42.88 53.18 11.53
CA LYS A 60 -42.95 51.71 11.57
C LYS A 60 -41.67 51.05 11.03
N ASN A 61 -40.95 51.76 10.17
CA ASN A 61 -39.75 51.28 9.50
C ASN A 61 -38.54 51.34 10.42
N GLU A 62 -38.40 52.38 11.25
CA GLU A 62 -37.31 52.49 12.23
C GLU A 62 -37.31 51.35 13.25
N PHE A 63 -38.49 50.93 13.71
CA PHE A 63 -38.60 49.79 14.63
C PHE A 63 -38.21 48.47 13.95
N THR A 64 -38.65 48.28 12.70
CA THR A 64 -38.37 47.07 11.93
C THR A 64 -36.90 46.98 11.54
N SER A 65 -36.27 48.09 11.15
CA SER A 65 -34.85 48.16 10.82
C SER A 65 -33.97 47.95 12.05
N ALA A 66 -34.37 48.48 13.22
CA ALA A 66 -33.68 48.27 14.48
C ALA A 66 -33.70 46.79 14.90
N GLU A 67 -34.84 46.09 14.75
CA GLU A 67 -34.94 44.65 15.04
C GLU A 67 -34.06 43.82 14.09
N ILE A 68 -34.04 44.15 12.79
CA ILE A 68 -33.19 43.48 11.80
C ILE A 68 -31.71 43.73 12.11
N MET A 69 -31.30 44.95 12.42
CA MET A 69 -29.92 45.28 12.81
C MET A 69 -29.49 44.56 14.09
N MET A 70 -30.37 44.48 15.09
CA MET A 70 -30.09 43.73 16.32
C MET A 70 -29.92 42.24 16.04
N SER A 71 -30.80 41.65 15.22
CA SER A 71 -30.69 40.24 14.82
C SER A 71 -29.44 39.97 13.98
N LEU A 72 -29.03 40.90 13.11
CA LEU A 72 -27.81 40.82 12.32
C LEU A 72 -26.58 40.85 13.23
N SER A 73 -26.55 41.79 14.18
CA SER A 73 -25.48 41.93 15.16
C SER A 73 -25.34 40.68 16.02
N ASP A 74 -26.44 40.16 16.55
CA ASP A 74 -26.44 38.92 17.35
C ASP A 74 -25.93 37.72 16.53
N ASN A 75 -26.40 37.57 15.29
CA ASN A 75 -25.91 36.51 14.39
C ASN A 75 -24.41 36.68 14.04
N LEU A 76 -23.89 37.90 13.93
CA LEU A 76 -22.47 38.17 13.69
C LEU A 76 -21.61 37.90 14.94
N LEU A 77 -22.09 38.24 16.13
CA LEU A 77 -21.40 37.95 17.40
C LEU A 77 -21.37 36.45 17.72
N VAL A 78 -22.50 35.76 17.53
CA VAL A 78 -22.58 34.29 17.64
C VAL A 78 -21.70 33.62 16.56
N ASN A 79 -21.56 34.20 15.38
CA ASN A 79 -20.66 33.71 14.33
C ASN A 79 -19.17 33.81 14.71
N ASN A 80 -18.76 34.86 15.43
CA ASN A 80 -17.39 34.96 15.96
C ASN A 80 -17.09 33.95 17.07
N GLN A 81 -18.12 33.52 17.81
CA GLN A 81 -17.98 32.50 18.86
C GLN A 81 -18.13 31.07 18.32
N GLY A 82 -18.74 30.92 17.13
CA GLY A 82 -19.03 29.65 16.50
C GLY A 82 -18.19 29.36 15.26
N LYS A 83 -17.04 28.69 15.48
CA LYS A 83 -16.24 27.88 14.52
C LYS A 83 -14.97 28.53 13.96
N GLN A 84 -13.93 28.52 14.79
CA GLN A 84 -12.71 27.80 14.40
C GLN A 84 -12.80 26.35 14.86
N LYS A 85 -13.72 25.56 14.28
CA LYS A 85 -13.49 24.11 14.23
C LYS A 85 -12.55 23.91 13.05
N THR A 86 -11.27 24.24 13.25
CA THR A 86 -10.22 23.91 12.29
C THR A 86 -10.30 22.40 12.15
N SER A 87 -10.87 21.96 11.04
CA SER A 87 -11.22 20.55 10.92
C SER A 87 -9.89 19.79 10.92
N ASN A 88 -9.69 18.96 11.92
CA ASN A 88 -8.55 18.05 12.05
C ASN A 88 -8.39 17.13 10.83
N ILE A 89 -9.26 17.22 9.82
CA ILE A 89 -9.12 16.69 8.46
C ILE A 89 -7.72 16.89 7.88
N ARG A 90 -7.07 18.04 8.10
CA ARG A 90 -5.67 18.22 7.62
C ARG A 90 -4.72 17.24 8.31
N TYR A 91 -4.86 17.04 9.62
CA TYR A 91 -4.08 16.07 10.38
C TYR A 91 -4.47 14.62 10.09
N ILE A 92 -5.75 14.34 9.82
CA ILE A 92 -6.23 13.01 9.40
C ILE A 92 -5.66 12.64 8.03
N ALA A 93 -5.68 13.58 7.07
CA ALA A 93 -5.08 13.37 5.75
C ALA A 93 -3.56 13.16 5.86
N LEU A 94 -2.87 13.95 6.68
CA LEU A 94 -1.43 13.83 6.91
C LEU A 94 -1.08 12.50 7.61
N ALA A 95 -1.89 12.06 8.58
CA ALA A 95 -1.73 10.76 9.24
C ALA A 95 -1.91 9.58 8.26
N LEU A 96 -2.90 9.65 7.37
CA LEU A 96 -3.11 8.61 6.35
C LEU A 96 -1.93 8.53 5.36
N ILE A 97 -1.38 9.68 4.96
CA ILE A 97 -0.18 9.72 4.11
C ILE A 97 1.01 9.10 4.82
N ILE A 98 1.25 9.44 6.09
CA ILE A 98 2.35 8.85 6.87
C ILE A 98 2.21 7.35 6.98
N VAL A 99 1.02 6.84 7.31
CA VAL A 99 0.76 5.39 7.41
C VAL A 99 1.03 4.69 6.06
N PHE A 100 0.61 5.30 4.95
CA PHE A 100 0.86 4.77 3.61
C PHE A 100 2.36 4.75 3.27
N VAL A 101 3.08 5.82 3.58
CA VAL A 101 4.53 5.91 3.37
C VAL A 101 5.25 4.83 4.17
N ILE A 102 4.88 4.61 5.44
CA ILE A 102 5.45 3.55 6.29
C ILE A 102 5.19 2.16 5.71
N ALA A 103 3.98 1.90 5.21
CA ALA A 103 3.65 0.61 4.57
C ALA A 103 4.48 0.38 3.30
N CYS A 104 4.63 1.40 2.44
CA CYS A 104 5.46 1.33 1.24
C CYS A 104 6.95 1.16 1.55
N THR A 105 7.48 1.87 2.54
CA THR A 105 8.90 1.74 2.93
C THR A 105 9.18 0.39 3.55
N THR A 106 8.28 -0.12 4.40
CA THR A 106 8.39 -1.46 4.99
C THR A 106 8.38 -2.54 3.91
N TRP A 107 7.50 -2.43 2.92
CA TRP A 107 7.46 -3.35 1.78
C TRP A 107 8.74 -3.28 0.92
N SER A 108 9.24 -2.07 0.66
CA SER A 108 10.47 -1.86 -0.11
C SER A 108 11.70 -2.43 0.62
N LEU A 109 11.81 -2.20 1.93
CA LEU A 109 12.84 -2.78 2.79
C LEU A 109 12.73 -4.31 2.81
N TYR A 110 11.53 -4.86 2.94
CA TYR A 110 11.31 -6.29 2.89
C TYR A 110 11.70 -6.89 1.53
N PHE A 111 11.53 -6.20 0.41
CA PHE A 111 11.97 -6.72 -0.89
C PHE A 111 13.48 -6.59 -1.13
N ASN A 112 14.11 -5.55 -0.60
CA ASN A 112 15.55 -5.32 -0.75
C ASN A 112 16.38 -6.22 0.20
N TYR A 113 15.91 -6.39 1.45
CA TYR A 113 16.64 -7.13 2.49
C TYR A 113 15.95 -8.43 2.92
N GLY A 114 14.63 -8.53 2.81
CA GLY A 114 13.88 -9.75 3.08
C GLY A 114 13.95 -10.66 1.87
N SER A 115 15.01 -11.45 1.77
CA SER A 115 15.20 -12.44 0.72
C SER A 115 14.10 -13.51 0.76
N PRO A 116 13.07 -13.48 -0.13
CA PRO A 116 12.09 -14.56 -0.21
C PRO A 116 12.70 -15.80 -0.91
N GLU A 117 13.91 -15.64 -1.46
CA GLU A 117 14.66 -16.61 -2.26
C GLU A 117 15.54 -17.57 -1.42
N LEU A 118 15.65 -17.41 -0.10
CA LEU A 118 16.35 -18.42 0.71
C LEU A 118 15.48 -19.67 0.99
N SER A 119 14.21 -19.69 0.57
CA SER A 119 13.32 -20.84 0.74
C SER A 119 12.98 -21.59 -0.56
N ARG A 120 13.80 -21.45 -1.61
CA ARG A 120 13.82 -22.41 -2.74
C ARG A 120 15.21 -22.79 -3.21
N LYS A 121 16.22 -22.58 -2.36
CA LYS A 121 17.56 -23.16 -2.54
C LYS A 121 18.12 -23.77 -1.25
N SER A 122 17.24 -24.32 -0.42
CA SER A 122 17.63 -25.06 0.80
C SER A 122 17.15 -26.52 0.82
N ARG A 123 16.61 -27.05 -0.30
CA ARG A 123 16.60 -28.51 -0.54
C ARG A 123 17.91 -29.01 -1.19
N THR A 124 18.94 -28.18 -1.18
CA THR A 124 20.31 -28.68 -1.03
C THR A 124 20.69 -28.36 0.40
N HIS A 125 20.37 -29.29 1.31
CA HIS A 125 21.06 -29.34 2.59
C HIS A 125 22.55 -29.40 2.30
N HIS A 126 23.22 -28.24 2.32
CA HIS A 126 24.54 -28.12 2.91
C HIS A 126 24.39 -28.45 4.40
N THR A 127 24.12 -29.71 4.69
CA THR A 127 24.69 -30.29 5.89
C THR A 127 26.18 -30.26 5.64
N ASN A 128 26.89 -29.43 6.41
CA ASN A 128 28.26 -29.68 6.85
C ASN A 128 28.38 -31.03 7.60
N GLU A 129 27.65 -32.07 7.18
CA GLU A 129 28.05 -33.43 7.40
C GLU A 129 29.15 -33.66 6.39
N ILE A 130 30.33 -34.03 6.90
CA ILE A 130 31.34 -34.78 6.15
C ILE A 130 30.60 -35.63 5.12
N ILE A 131 30.80 -35.34 3.84
CA ILE A 131 30.16 -36.08 2.75
C ILE A 131 30.68 -37.50 2.85
N HIS A 132 29.99 -38.34 3.63
CA HIS A 132 30.39 -39.71 3.80
C HIS A 132 30.10 -40.41 2.48
N PRO A 133 31.13 -40.90 1.76
CA PRO A 133 30.94 -41.54 0.46
C PRO A 133 29.97 -42.73 0.56
N GLN A 134 29.88 -43.34 1.74
CA GLN A 134 28.90 -44.38 2.07
C GLN A 134 27.44 -43.91 1.98
N LYS A 135 27.12 -42.69 2.43
CA LYS A 135 25.75 -42.16 2.40
C LYS A 135 25.29 -41.86 0.98
N ILE A 136 26.18 -41.30 0.14
CA ILE A 136 25.91 -41.07 -1.29
C ILE A 136 25.75 -42.41 -2.02
N LEU A 137 26.62 -43.39 -1.75
CA LEU A 137 26.52 -44.73 -2.35
C LEU A 137 25.18 -45.39 -2.01
N MET A 138 24.73 -45.30 -0.75
CA MET A 138 23.44 -45.86 -0.34
C MET A 138 22.26 -45.13 -0.99
N ALA A 139 22.35 -43.82 -1.21
CA ALA A 139 21.33 -43.07 -1.95
C ALA A 139 21.27 -43.49 -3.43
N ALA A 140 22.43 -43.65 -4.08
CA ALA A 140 22.53 -44.13 -5.46
C ALA A 140 21.93 -45.53 -5.64
N LEU A 141 22.28 -46.46 -4.75
CA LEU A 141 21.77 -47.84 -4.79
C LEU A 141 20.25 -47.91 -4.53
N ARG A 142 19.72 -47.05 -3.64
CA ARG A 142 18.27 -46.97 -3.40
C ARG A 142 17.52 -46.43 -4.61
N ALA A 143 18.03 -45.38 -5.27
CA ALA A 143 17.44 -44.83 -6.49
C ALA A 143 17.44 -45.88 -7.61
N GLN A 144 18.56 -46.58 -7.80
CA GLN A 144 18.67 -47.66 -8.78
C GLN A 144 17.71 -48.83 -8.49
N LYS A 145 17.55 -49.21 -7.22
CA LYS A 145 16.60 -50.26 -6.82
C LYS A 145 15.15 -49.85 -7.05
N LYS A 146 14.83 -48.56 -6.89
CA LYS A 146 13.51 -47.99 -7.17
C LYS A 146 13.22 -47.82 -8.67
N GLY A 147 14.21 -48.03 -9.54
CA GLY A 147 14.09 -47.82 -10.99
C GLY A 147 14.26 -46.36 -11.42
N ASP A 148 14.62 -45.47 -10.49
CA ASP A 148 14.87 -44.06 -10.77
C ASP A 148 16.34 -43.90 -11.24
N LEU A 149 16.56 -44.20 -12.52
CA LEU A 149 17.89 -44.28 -13.13
C LEU A 149 18.54 -42.89 -13.25
N GLU A 150 17.78 -41.84 -13.55
CA GLU A 150 18.29 -40.47 -13.62
C GLU A 150 18.82 -40.00 -12.26
N LEU A 151 18.05 -40.22 -11.19
CA LEU A 151 18.47 -39.87 -9.84
C LEU A 151 19.68 -40.70 -9.39
N ALA A 152 19.73 -41.99 -9.76
CA ALA A 152 20.87 -42.84 -9.48
C ALA A 152 22.15 -42.32 -10.15
N LEU A 153 22.08 -41.87 -11.41
CA LEU A 153 23.21 -41.29 -12.14
C LEU A 153 23.75 -40.02 -11.47
N VAL A 154 22.87 -39.13 -11.01
CA VAL A 154 23.26 -37.92 -10.27
C VAL A 154 24.06 -38.28 -9.02
N TYR A 155 23.61 -39.27 -8.23
CA TYR A 155 24.33 -39.69 -7.04
C TYR A 155 25.66 -40.38 -7.35
N PHE A 156 25.75 -41.19 -8.41
CA PHE A 156 27.03 -41.79 -8.81
C PHE A 156 28.04 -40.74 -9.30
N GLN A 157 27.59 -39.71 -10.03
CA GLN A 157 28.43 -38.58 -10.43
C GLN A 157 28.93 -37.78 -9.21
N GLN A 158 28.08 -37.54 -8.22
CA GLN A 158 28.49 -36.93 -6.96
C GLN A 158 29.54 -37.77 -6.22
N LEU A 159 29.36 -39.10 -6.18
CA LEU A 159 30.30 -40.02 -5.55
C LEU A 159 31.65 -40.06 -6.27
N LYS A 160 31.65 -39.94 -7.60
CA LYS A 160 32.86 -39.85 -8.43
C LYS A 160 33.71 -38.61 -8.11
N ASN A 161 33.06 -37.47 -7.83
CA ASN A 161 33.76 -36.22 -7.51
C ASN A 161 34.44 -36.25 -6.14
N VAL A 162 33.96 -37.10 -5.22
CA VAL A 162 34.51 -37.24 -3.86
C VAL A 162 35.55 -38.38 -3.77
N SER A 163 35.53 -39.32 -4.72
CA SER A 163 36.41 -40.50 -4.71
C SER A 163 37.75 -40.23 -5.41
N PRO A 164 38.90 -40.63 -4.84
CA PRO A 164 40.19 -40.50 -5.52
C PRO A 164 40.21 -41.28 -6.83
N LYS A 165 40.66 -40.64 -7.92
CA LYS A 165 40.66 -41.24 -9.28
C LYS A 165 41.42 -42.58 -9.38
N ASN A 166 42.43 -42.79 -8.54
CA ASN A 166 43.24 -44.01 -8.52
C ASN A 166 42.76 -45.06 -7.49
N SER A 167 41.54 -44.90 -6.95
CA SER A 167 40.96 -45.86 -6.01
C SER A 167 40.13 -46.91 -6.74
N LYS A 168 40.14 -48.15 -6.23
CA LYS A 168 39.22 -49.21 -6.67
C LYS A 168 37.75 -48.79 -6.60
N ALA A 169 37.41 -47.88 -5.67
CA ALA A 169 36.08 -47.30 -5.57
C ALA A 169 35.70 -46.48 -6.82
N TYR A 170 36.63 -45.69 -7.37
CA TYR A 170 36.39 -44.90 -8.59
C TYR A 170 36.09 -45.78 -9.81
N GLU A 171 36.79 -46.90 -9.96
CA GLU A 171 36.53 -47.89 -11.02
C GLU A 171 35.13 -48.52 -10.87
N LEU A 172 34.76 -48.92 -9.65
CA LEU A 172 33.43 -49.48 -9.37
C LEU A 172 32.30 -48.48 -9.63
N ILE A 173 32.53 -47.19 -9.36
CA ILE A 173 31.55 -46.12 -9.65
C ILE A 173 31.36 -45.97 -11.15
N ASN A 174 32.43 -45.94 -11.95
CA ASN A 174 32.30 -45.84 -13.41
C ASN A 174 31.55 -47.05 -13.98
N LYS A 175 31.86 -48.27 -13.52
CA LYS A 175 31.14 -49.48 -13.93
C LYS A 175 29.64 -49.43 -13.55
N ALA A 176 29.31 -48.83 -12.41
CA ALA A 176 27.91 -48.64 -11.99
C ALA A 176 27.18 -47.59 -12.84
N ILE A 177 27.85 -46.51 -13.23
CA ILE A 177 27.35 -45.51 -14.17
C ILE A 177 27.08 -46.16 -15.53
N ASP A 178 28.04 -46.89 -16.09
CA ASP A 178 27.88 -47.55 -17.39
C ASP A 178 26.71 -48.54 -17.37
N LYS A 179 26.59 -49.34 -16.31
CA LYS A 179 25.48 -50.28 -16.14
C LYS A 179 24.12 -49.59 -15.97
N THR A 180 24.07 -48.39 -15.37
CA THR A 180 22.83 -47.64 -15.21
C THR A 180 22.41 -46.97 -16.52
N LEU A 181 23.36 -46.48 -17.31
CA LEU A 181 23.12 -45.95 -18.65
C LEU A 181 22.58 -47.04 -19.60
N LEU A 182 23.20 -48.23 -19.61
CA LEU A 182 22.75 -49.37 -20.42
C LEU A 182 21.35 -49.90 -20.07
N LYS A 183 20.80 -49.52 -18.90
CA LYS A 183 19.45 -49.91 -18.46
C LYS A 183 18.42 -48.81 -18.72
N ASN A 184 18.89 -47.62 -19.11
CA ASN A 184 18.06 -46.44 -19.37
C ASN A 184 17.73 -46.27 -20.86
N ASP A 185 18.44 -47.00 -21.74
CA ASP A 185 18.12 -47.19 -23.16
C ASP A 185 17.16 -48.38 -23.34
#